data_AF-E4NP82-F1
#
_entry.id   AF-E4NP82-F1
#
_cell.length_a   1.000
_cell.length_b   1.000
_cell.length_c   1.000
_cell.angle_alpha   90.00
_cell.angle_beta   90.00
_cell.angle_gamma   90.00
#
_symmetry.space_group_name_H-M   'P 1'
#
loop_
_entity.id
_entity.type
_entity.pdbx_description
1 polymer ?
#
loop_
_entity_poly.entity_id
_entity_poly.type
_entity_poly.pdbx_seq_one_letter_code
_entity_poly.pdbx_strand_id
1 'polypeptide(L)' 'MQTESVQSDKGIGFAVLFSIITVIGAAGMIVGDQLTAAVGFAVAIIAASLAVVAAQTFW' A
#
# COMPACT_ATOMS: atom_id res chain seq x y z
N MET A 1 2.77 -26.35 -8.86
CA MET A 1 1.40 -25.93 -9.27
C MET A 1 0.53 -25.40 -8.13
N GLN A 2 0.51 -25.97 -6.91
CA GLN A 2 -0.23 -25.33 -5.78
C GLN A 2 0.52 -24.15 -5.12
N THR A 3 1.85 -24.11 -5.21
CA THR A 3 2.65 -23.03 -4.61
C THR A 3 2.65 -21.74 -5.43
N GLU A 4 2.49 -21.86 -6.76
CA GLU A 4 2.45 -20.71 -7.68
C GLU A 4 1.15 -19.92 -7.57
N SER A 5 0.01 -20.61 -7.41
CA SER A 5 -1.28 -19.93 -7.16
C SER A 5 -1.26 -19.16 -5.83
N VAL A 6 -0.73 -19.78 -4.77
CA VAL A 6 -0.57 -19.14 -3.45
C VAL A 6 0.38 -17.93 -3.50
N GLN A 7 1.38 -17.94 -4.40
CA GLN A 7 2.28 -16.80 -4.59
C GLN A 7 1.57 -15.65 -5.31
N SER A 8 0.87 -15.93 -6.41
CA SER A 8 0.10 -14.94 -7.16
C SER A 8 -1.01 -14.30 -6.31
N ASP A 9 -1.70 -15.08 -5.47
CA ASP A 9 -2.76 -14.57 -4.58
C ASP A 9 -2.21 -13.58 -3.54
N LYS A 10 -0.98 -13.80 -3.06
CA LYS A 10 -0.30 -12.87 -2.15
C LYS A 10 0.05 -11.55 -2.83
N GLY A 11 0.46 -11.58 -4.09
CA GLY A 11 0.70 -10.38 -4.87
C GLY A 11 -0.55 -9.50 -4.86
N ILE A 12 -1.68 -10.05 -5.32
CA ILE A 12 -2.96 -9.31 -5.40
C ILE A 12 -3.38 -8.80 -4.02
N GLY A 13 -3.33 -9.66 -3.01
CA GLY A 13 -3.71 -9.29 -1.65
C GLY A 13 -2.89 -8.12 -1.10
N PHE A 14 -1.57 -8.14 -1.26
CA PHE A 14 -0.71 -7.07 -0.78
C PHE A 14 -0.85 -5.78 -1.59
N ALA A 15 -0.97 -5.85 -2.91
CA ALA A 15 -1.19 -4.67 -3.74
C ALA A 15 -2.51 -3.95 -3.36
N VAL A 16 -3.58 -4.71 -3.11
CA VAL A 16 -4.87 -4.16 -2.67
C VAL A 16 -4.75 -3.57 -1.25
N LEU A 17 -4.12 -4.28 -0.31
CA LEU A 17 -3.96 -3.80 1.06
C LEU A 17 -3.18 -2.47 1.11
N PHE A 18 -2.02 -2.41 0.46
CA PHE A 18 -1.16 -1.23 0.48
C PHE A 18 -1.75 -0.05 -0.30
N SER A 19 -2.48 -0.30 -1.39
CA SER A 19 -3.21 0.77 -2.08
C SER A 19 -4.31 1.37 -1.22
N ILE A 20 -5.07 0.57 -0.47
CA ILE A 20 -6.06 1.07 0.50
C ILE A 20 -5.39 1.95 1.56
N ILE A 21 -4.27 1.50 2.14
CA ILE A 21 -3.52 2.28 3.14
C ILE A 21 -3.02 3.60 2.53
N THR A 22 -2.57 3.57 1.28
CA THR A 22 -2.14 4.76 0.55
C THR A 22 -3.29 5.77 0.40
N VAL A 23 -4.49 5.29 0.04
CA VAL A 23 -5.69 6.12 -0.07
C VAL A 23 -6.12 6.69 1.27
N ILE A 24 -6.02 5.92 2.36
CA ILE A 24 -6.31 6.41 3.72
C ILE A 24 -5.31 7.51 4.12
N GLY A 25 -4.01 7.32 3.85
CA GLY A 25 -2.99 8.33 4.08
C GLY A 25 -3.26 9.61 3.28
N ALA A 26 -3.64 9.48 2.01
CA ALA A 26 -4.04 10.59 1.15
C ALA A 26 -5.31 11.30 1.65
N ALA A 27 -6.32 10.56 2.10
CA ALA A 27 -7.52 11.12 2.69
C ALA A 27 -7.20 11.92 3.96
N GLY A 28 -6.29 11.42 4.79
CA GLY A 28 -5.77 12.14 5.97
C GLY A 28 -5.15 13.49 5.64
N MET A 29 -4.57 13.66 4.45
CA MET A 29 -4.05 14.96 4.00
C MET A 29 -5.14 15.98 3.71
N ILE A 30 -6.32 15.53 3.27
CA ILE A 30 -7.41 16.42 2.87
C ILE A 30 -8.12 17.00 4.10
N VAL A 31 -8.23 16.21 5.17
CA VAL A 31 -9.02 16.57 6.36
C VAL A 31 -8.17 17.03 7.56
N GLY A 32 -6.86 16.79 7.52
CA GLY A 32 -5.96 17.02 8.64
C GLY A 32 -5.34 18.43 8.70
N ASP A 33 -4.73 18.74 9.84
CA ASP A 33 -3.83 19.90 9.98
C ASP A 33 -2.47 19.64 9.31
N GLN A 34 -1.53 20.60 9.38
CA GLN A 34 -0.22 20.49 8.74
C GLN A 34 0.55 19.23 9.17
N LEU A 35 0.52 18.89 10.47
CA LEU A 35 1.19 17.71 10.99
C LEU A 35 0.52 16.41 10.51
N THR A 36 -0.81 16.36 10.56
CA THR A 36 -1.58 15.20 10.09
C THR A 36 -1.38 14.97 8.59
N ALA A 37 -1.33 16.02 7.78
CA ALA A 37 -1.05 15.91 6.35
C ALA A 37 0.37 15.42 6.06
N ALA A 38 1.38 15.90 6.81
CA ALA A 38 2.76 15.45 6.67
C ALA A 38 2.91 13.95 7.03
N VAL A 39 2.27 13.52 8.12
CA VAL A 39 2.26 12.10 8.54
C VAL A 39 1.49 11.26 7.51
N GLY A 40 0.33 11.74 7.03
CA GLY A 40 -0.44 11.09 5.98
C GLY A 40 0.38 10.86 4.71
N PHE A 41 1.25 11.80 4.35
CA PHE A 41 2.15 11.69 3.21
C PHE A 41 3.24 10.66 3.41
N ALA A 42 3.90 10.68 4.55
CA ALA A 42 4.90 9.67 4.88
C ALA A 42 4.30 8.25 4.83
N VAL A 43 3.11 8.06 5.41
CA VAL A 43 2.40 6.77 5.41
C VAL A 43 2.02 6.35 3.98
N ALA A 44 1.48 7.27 3.17
CA ALA A 44 1.10 6.98 1.80
C ALA A 44 2.28 6.55 0.92
N ILE A 45 3.43 7.24 1.03
CA ILE A 45 4.64 6.91 0.27
C ILE A 45 5.21 5.56 0.67
N ILE A 46 5.27 5.27 1.98
CA ILE A 46 5.75 3.98 2.48
C ILE A 46 4.83 2.85 1.97
N ALA A 47 3.51 3.01 2.12
CA ALA A 47 2.55 2.02 1.66
C ALA A 47 2.66 1.78 0.14
N ALA A 48 2.71 2.84 -0.66
CA ALA A 48 2.89 2.73 -2.11
C ALA A 48 4.20 2.01 -2.50
N SER A 49 5.28 2.29 -1.78
CA SER A 49 6.57 1.62 -2.01
C SER A 49 6.49 0.13 -1.67
N LEU A 50 5.84 -0.25 -0.57
CA LEU A 50 5.61 -1.65 -0.22
C LEU A 50 4.71 -2.36 -1.24
N ALA A 51 3.73 -1.67 -1.83
CA ALA A 51 2.90 -2.22 -2.90
C ALA A 51 3.74 -2.63 -4.12
N VAL A 52 4.68 -1.79 -4.53
CA VAL A 52 5.58 -2.07 -5.67
C VAL A 52 6.50 -3.25 -5.36
N VAL A 53 7.08 -3.29 -4.16
CA VAL A 53 7.93 -4.43 -3.73
C VAL A 53 7.12 -5.72 -3.72
N ALA A 54 5.92 -5.71 -3.14
CA ALA A 54 5.05 -6.88 -3.11
C ALA A 54 4.67 -7.37 -4.51
N ALA A 55 4.40 -6.44 -5.43
CA ALA A 55 4.18 -6.79 -6.83
C ALA A 55 5.41 -7.44 -7.46
N GLN A 56 6.61 -6.91 -7.27
CA GLN A 56 7.82 -7.54 -7.82
C GLN A 56 8.17 -8.89 -7.20
N THR A 57 7.83 -9.12 -5.93
CA THR A 57 8.19 -10.37 -5.23
C THR A 57 7.18 -11.49 -5.41
N PHE A 58 5.92 -11.18 -5.69
CA PHE A 58 4.82 -12.16 -5.65
C PHE A 58 4.02 -12.30 -6.95
N TRP A 59 4.26 -11.43 -7.94
CA TRP A 59 3.67 -11.51 -9.29
C TRP A 59 4.68 -11.99 -10.31
#